data_AF-A0A8H3FRP9-F1
#
_entry.id   AF-A0A8H3FRP9-F1
#
_cell.length_a   1.000
_cell.length_b   1.000
_cell.length_c   1.000
_cell.angle_alpha   90.00
_cell.angle_beta   90.00
_cell.angle_gamma   90.00
#
_symmetry.space_group_name_H-M   'P 1'
#
loop_
_entity.id
_entity.type
_entity.pdbx_description
1 polymer ?
#
loop_
_entity_poly.entity_id
_entity_poly.type
_entity_poly.pdbx_seq_one_letter_code
_entity_poly.pdbx_strand_id
1 'polypeptide(L)'
;MASNASAGSLNVILDVAIAYEDEPIFRYSKAQKLLGLMYRLICVICTESSIDLQYGNDVDTRLIIFDRGVNDQHQNARVKGSQHHHSFGDLQTLACNDRAWQRVCSLESEPAETLLQDFLRIRGGSSDKTMRSNQIEIERLPGGLAIHQSSPQDSWQESPFHYHSSIAVGGTFDHLHVGHKLLLTMTALVLDPMSSHGACLTIGITGDEILKNKNFREELEDFPERQLAVQGFLLGILGLFSLSHVLDTTRHVESTSPHGREVHNTLKSGLTIKYVEIFDPCGPTITDDLITALVLSAETRGGGQVVNDKRREKGWSALEVFEVDVLDAGEAYGDSRNQTEDKFQSKISSTDIRRRIHEKTRHNV
;
A
#
# COMPACT_ATOMS: atom_id res chain seq x y z
N MET A 1 -36.47 21.21 -14.99
CA MET A 1 -36.06 19.85 -14.59
C MET A 1 -34.55 19.85 -14.50
N ALA A 2 -34.03 20.25 -13.33
CA ALA A 2 -32.62 20.19 -13.02
C ALA A 2 -32.41 18.90 -12.21
N SER A 3 -31.65 17.96 -12.75
CA SER A 3 -31.22 16.77 -12.02
C SER A 3 -30.15 17.19 -11.02
N ASN A 4 -30.42 16.97 -9.74
CA ASN A 4 -29.49 17.16 -8.63
C ASN A 4 -28.20 16.38 -8.88
N ALA A 5 -27.12 17.09 -9.23
CA ALA A 5 -25.78 16.62 -8.95
C ALA A 5 -25.62 16.64 -7.43
N SER A 6 -25.63 15.47 -6.79
CA SER A 6 -25.29 15.33 -5.38
C SER A 6 -23.87 15.86 -5.18
N ALA A 7 -23.73 16.89 -4.35
CA ALA A 7 -22.45 17.37 -3.87
C ALA A 7 -21.68 16.19 -3.26
N GLY A 8 -20.60 15.75 -3.92
CA GLY A 8 -19.76 14.66 -3.43
C GLY A 8 -19.11 15.07 -2.12
N SER A 9 -19.44 14.39 -1.02
CA SER A 9 -18.71 14.55 0.23
C SER A 9 -17.30 13.99 0.02
N LEU A 10 -16.28 14.81 0.32
CA LEU A 10 -14.87 14.42 0.25
C LEU A 10 -14.60 13.32 1.29
N ASN A 11 -13.97 12.21 0.87
CA ASN A 11 -13.49 11.19 1.79
C ASN A 11 -12.50 11.80 2.80
N VAL A 12 -12.66 11.49 4.09
CA VAL A 12 -11.64 11.83 5.08
C VAL A 12 -10.46 10.86 4.90
N ILE A 13 -9.26 11.39 4.66
CA ILE A 13 -8.06 10.55 4.55
C ILE A 13 -7.48 10.34 5.95
N LEU A 14 -7.26 9.08 6.33
CA LEU A 14 -6.56 8.70 7.55
C LEU A 14 -5.23 8.04 7.19
N ASP A 15 -4.16 8.81 7.20
CA ASP A 15 -2.80 8.30 7.06
C ASP A 15 -2.29 7.83 8.44
N VAL A 16 -1.89 6.56 8.55
CA VAL A 16 -1.29 6.00 9.77
C VAL A 16 0.15 5.60 9.45
N ALA A 17 1.09 6.34 10.01
CA ALA A 17 2.52 6.06 9.88
C ALA A 17 3.00 5.21 11.06
N ILE A 18 3.64 4.08 10.75
CA ILE A 18 4.11 3.09 11.71
C ILE A 18 5.62 3.04 11.62
N ALA A 19 6.29 3.43 12.71
CA ALA A 19 7.73 3.27 12.84
C ALA A 19 8.06 1.78 12.99
N TYR A 20 9.05 1.32 12.24
CA TYR A 20 9.51 -0.07 12.28
C TYR A 20 11.01 -0.08 12.62
N GLU A 21 11.43 -0.97 13.53
CA GLU A 21 12.79 -0.96 14.11
C GLU A 21 13.83 -1.62 13.20
N ASP A 22 13.41 -2.58 12.37
CA ASP A 22 14.23 -3.24 11.35
C ASP A 22 13.91 -2.64 9.96
N GLU A 23 14.69 -2.96 8.95
CA GLU A 23 14.32 -2.73 7.55
C GLU A 23 13.09 -3.58 7.18
N PRO A 24 11.97 -2.97 6.74
CA PRO A 24 10.75 -3.71 6.45
C PRO A 24 10.91 -4.83 5.43
N ILE A 25 11.73 -4.64 4.38
CA ILE A 25 11.94 -5.66 3.34
C ILE A 25 12.68 -6.89 3.88
N PHE A 26 13.66 -6.70 4.79
CA PHE A 26 14.41 -7.81 5.39
C PHE A 26 13.57 -8.58 6.42
N ARG A 27 12.40 -8.04 6.74
CA ARG A 27 11.38 -8.63 7.62
C ARG A 27 10.01 -8.63 6.93
N TYR A 28 9.98 -8.90 5.63
CA TYR A 28 8.78 -8.76 4.80
C TYR A 28 7.56 -9.46 5.41
N SER A 29 7.75 -10.66 5.94
CA SER A 29 6.69 -11.47 6.56
C SER A 29 6.14 -10.80 7.83
N LYS A 30 7.02 -10.22 8.66
CA LYS A 30 6.63 -9.50 9.88
C LYS A 30 5.97 -8.16 9.56
N ALA A 31 6.48 -7.43 8.56
CA ALA A 31 5.88 -6.18 8.10
C ALA A 31 4.47 -6.41 7.55
N GLN A 32 4.29 -7.46 6.75
CA GLN A 32 2.97 -7.93 6.32
C GLN A 32 2.06 -8.23 7.50
N LYS A 33 2.51 -9.04 8.46
CA LYS A 33 1.69 -9.43 9.63
C LYS A 33 1.25 -8.22 10.43
N LEU A 34 2.14 -7.25 10.64
CA LEU A 34 1.84 -5.99 11.31
C LEU A 34 0.78 -5.17 10.54
N LEU A 35 0.97 -4.98 9.24
CA LEU A 35 0.01 -4.23 8.41
C LEU A 35 -1.35 -4.92 8.34
N GLY A 36 -1.37 -6.25 8.20
CA GLY A 36 -2.60 -7.04 8.23
C GLY A 36 -3.34 -6.90 9.55
N LEU A 37 -2.64 -7.00 10.68
CA LEU A 37 -3.22 -6.80 12.02
C LEU A 37 -3.80 -5.39 12.20
N MET A 38 -3.11 -4.37 11.68
CA MET A 38 -3.56 -2.98 11.71
C MET A 38 -4.80 -2.75 10.86
N TYR A 39 -4.82 -3.22 9.61
CA TYR A 39 -6.02 -3.14 8.77
C TYR A 39 -7.20 -3.90 9.39
N ARG A 40 -6.95 -5.06 10.03
CA ARG A 40 -7.97 -5.81 10.76
C ARG A 40 -8.55 -4.99 11.92
N LEU A 41 -7.68 -4.39 12.74
CA LEU A 41 -8.11 -3.53 13.85
C LEU A 41 -8.97 -2.35 13.36
N ILE A 42 -8.52 -1.67 12.31
CA ILE A 42 -9.27 -0.58 11.67
C ILE A 42 -10.65 -1.07 11.20
N CYS A 43 -10.71 -2.23 10.54
CA CYS A 43 -11.98 -2.81 10.08
C CYS A 43 -12.94 -3.11 11.24
N VAL A 44 -12.44 -3.63 12.36
CA VAL A 44 -13.24 -3.91 13.55
C VAL A 44 -13.80 -2.61 14.13
N ILE A 45 -12.94 -1.62 14.38
CA ILE A 45 -13.35 -0.32 14.96
C ILE A 45 -14.37 0.40 14.08
N CYS A 46 -14.14 0.44 12.77
CA CYS A 46 -15.08 1.08 11.84
C CYS A 46 -16.41 0.33 11.78
N THR A 47 -16.39 -1.01 11.83
CA THR A 47 -17.63 -1.79 11.88
C THR A 47 -18.42 -1.53 13.15
N GLU A 48 -17.77 -1.46 14.32
CA GLU A 48 -18.42 -1.14 15.59
C GLU A 48 -18.95 0.30 15.63
N SER A 49 -18.22 1.23 15.02
CA SER A 49 -18.60 2.64 14.92
C SER A 49 -19.57 2.95 13.76
N SER A 50 -20.00 1.94 12.99
CA SER A 50 -20.84 2.12 11.79
C SER A 50 -20.24 3.08 10.74
N ILE A 51 -18.91 3.09 10.61
CA ILE A 51 -18.15 3.85 9.61
C ILE A 51 -17.86 2.93 8.42
N ASP A 52 -18.17 3.37 7.19
CA ASP A 52 -17.83 2.56 6.02
C ASP A 52 -16.40 2.87 5.51
N LEU A 53 -15.57 1.83 5.44
CA LEU A 53 -14.19 1.88 4.91
C LEU A 53 -14.12 1.64 3.39
N GLN A 54 -15.23 1.23 2.78
CA GLN A 54 -15.27 0.70 1.42
C GLN A 54 -16.35 1.31 0.55
N TYR A 55 -17.51 1.65 1.15
CA TYR A 55 -18.67 2.10 0.41
C TYR A 55 -19.38 3.24 1.15
N GLY A 56 -18.94 4.45 0.90
CA GLY A 56 -19.42 5.62 1.62
C GLY A 56 -18.24 6.52 1.90
N ASN A 57 -18.45 7.81 1.73
CA ASN A 57 -17.41 8.81 1.71
C ASN A 57 -16.84 9.13 3.12
N ASP A 58 -16.72 8.11 3.98
CA ASP A 58 -16.44 8.32 5.39
C ASP A 58 -14.92 8.38 5.61
N VAL A 59 -14.18 7.26 5.44
CA VAL A 59 -12.74 7.22 5.72
C VAL A 59 -11.94 6.38 4.72
N ASP A 60 -10.95 7.00 4.07
CA ASP A 60 -9.91 6.33 3.29
C ASP A 60 -8.64 6.14 4.16
N THR A 61 -8.47 4.95 4.73
CA THR A 61 -7.29 4.63 5.54
C THR A 61 -6.12 4.16 4.70
N ARG A 62 -4.92 4.68 5.01
CA ARG A 62 -3.66 4.35 4.36
C ARG A 62 -2.61 4.04 5.43
N LEU A 63 -2.10 2.81 5.41
CA LEU A 63 -1.02 2.42 6.31
C LEU A 63 0.32 2.60 5.62
N ILE A 64 1.24 3.23 6.34
CA ILE A 64 2.59 3.52 5.89
C ILE A 64 3.57 2.99 6.94
N ILE A 65 4.54 2.18 6.52
CA ILE A 65 5.66 1.78 7.37
C ILE A 65 6.87 2.61 6.99
N PHE A 66 7.60 3.16 7.95
CA PHE A 66 8.86 3.86 7.71
C PHE A 66 9.95 3.35 8.66
N ASP A 67 11.20 3.47 8.24
CA ASP A 67 12.34 3.18 9.12
C ASP A 67 12.43 4.27 10.20
N ARG A 68 12.39 3.86 11.47
CA ARG A 68 12.59 4.78 12.60
C ARG A 68 13.98 5.42 12.56
N GLY A 69 14.96 4.70 12.02
CA GLY A 69 16.38 4.97 12.17
C GLY A 69 16.86 4.51 13.55
N VAL A 70 17.96 3.75 13.57
CA VAL A 70 18.61 3.37 14.83
C VAL A 70 19.12 4.65 15.51
N ASN A 71 18.83 4.76 16.81
CA ASN A 71 19.21 5.87 17.67
C ASN A 71 20.73 5.87 17.86
N ASP A 72 21.48 6.40 16.89
CA ASP A 72 22.91 6.12 16.83
C ASP A 72 23.80 7.32 17.18
N GLN A 73 24.27 7.31 18.43
CA GLN A 73 25.55 7.92 18.80
C GLN A 73 26.72 7.33 17.97
N HIS A 74 26.51 6.28 17.16
CA HIS A 74 27.46 5.73 16.20
C HIS A 74 27.25 6.14 14.72
N GLN A 75 26.58 7.27 14.43
CA GLN A 75 26.61 7.85 13.07
C GLN A 75 28.04 8.16 12.55
N ASN A 76 29.05 8.24 13.42
CA ASN A 76 30.45 8.41 13.00
C ASN A 76 31.07 7.15 12.34
N ALA A 77 30.40 5.99 12.36
CA ALA A 77 30.90 4.74 11.79
C ALA A 77 30.10 4.21 10.58
N ARG A 78 29.06 4.90 10.10
CA ARG A 78 28.53 4.64 8.75
C ARG A 78 29.49 5.23 7.71
N VAL A 79 30.52 4.43 7.46
CA VAL A 79 31.48 4.54 6.36
C VAL A 79 30.74 4.84 5.06
N LYS A 80 31.20 5.87 4.36
CA LYS A 80 30.98 6.14 2.93
C LYS A 80 30.79 4.82 2.15
N GLY A 81 29.56 4.41 1.86
CA GLY A 81 29.35 3.18 1.06
C GLY A 81 27.94 2.60 0.98
N SER A 82 27.14 2.59 2.06
CA SER A 82 25.79 1.97 2.02
C SER A 82 24.70 3.00 2.29
N GLN A 83 24.35 3.75 1.24
CA GLN A 83 23.20 4.66 1.22
C GLN A 83 21.97 3.93 0.64
N HIS A 84 21.52 2.86 1.28
CA HIS A 84 20.22 2.27 0.93
C HIS A 84 19.12 3.17 1.51
N HIS A 85 18.37 3.84 0.65
CA HIS A 85 17.25 4.70 1.03
C HIS A 85 15.94 3.99 0.64
N HIS A 86 15.01 3.89 1.59
CA HIS A 86 13.80 3.06 1.53
C HIS A 86 12.68 3.67 0.67
N SER A 87 11.82 2.84 0.06
CA SER A 87 10.62 3.31 -0.68
C SER A 87 9.61 4.08 0.16
N PHE A 88 9.60 3.87 1.48
CA PHE A 88 8.79 4.63 2.42
C PHE A 88 9.63 5.53 3.34
N GLY A 89 10.84 5.90 2.90
CA GLY A 89 11.70 6.86 3.60
C GLY A 89 12.00 6.55 5.07
N ASP A 90 12.50 7.57 5.74
CA ASP A 90 12.85 7.57 7.17
C ASP A 90 12.02 8.62 7.93
N LEU A 91 12.21 8.68 9.25
CA LEU A 91 11.58 9.70 10.09
C LEU A 91 11.87 11.12 9.60
N GLN A 92 13.05 11.38 9.04
CA GLN A 92 13.40 12.69 8.50
C GLN A 92 12.53 13.06 7.30
N THR A 93 12.32 12.11 6.40
CA THR A 93 11.47 12.28 5.22
C THR A 93 10.01 12.53 5.63
N LEU A 94 9.50 11.78 6.63
CA LEU A 94 8.15 11.96 7.15
C LEU A 94 7.97 13.34 7.81
N ALA A 95 8.92 13.76 8.65
CA ALA A 95 8.87 15.01 9.41
C ALA A 95 9.03 16.26 8.52
N CYS A 96 9.82 16.14 7.46
CA CYS A 96 10.07 17.21 6.48
C CYS A 96 9.14 17.13 5.25
N ASN A 97 8.09 16.30 5.28
CA ASN A 97 7.13 16.24 4.18
C ASN A 97 6.19 17.47 4.20
N ASP A 98 6.01 18.11 3.04
CA ASP A 98 5.19 19.31 2.81
C ASP A 98 3.68 19.14 3.08
N ARG A 99 3.23 17.94 3.47
CA ARG A 99 1.86 17.73 3.91
C ARG A 99 1.54 18.59 5.13
N ALA A 100 0.39 19.25 5.06
CA ALA A 100 -0.18 19.97 6.18
C ALA A 100 -0.77 18.96 7.18
N TRP A 101 0.09 18.31 7.97
CA TRP A 101 -0.32 17.52 9.12
C TRP A 101 -1.22 18.37 10.03
N GLN A 102 -2.52 18.07 10.04
CA GLN A 102 -3.49 18.80 10.87
C GLN A 102 -3.40 18.37 12.33
N ARG A 103 -3.23 17.05 12.53
CA ARG A 103 -3.13 16.41 13.83
C ARG A 103 -2.09 15.30 13.80
N VAL A 104 -1.34 15.15 14.88
CA VAL A 104 -0.43 14.02 15.13
C VAL A 104 -0.81 13.38 16.46
N CYS A 105 -1.18 12.11 16.41
CA CYS A 105 -1.53 11.33 17.60
C CYS A 105 -0.35 10.44 18.00
N SER A 106 0.03 10.45 19.28
CA SER A 106 1.05 9.55 19.84
C SER A 106 0.52 8.77 21.01
N LEU A 107 0.90 7.50 21.14
CA LEU A 107 0.51 6.67 22.28
C LEU A 107 1.30 7.06 23.54
N GLU A 108 0.66 7.03 24.69
CA GLU A 108 1.31 7.23 26.00
C GLU A 108 2.20 6.03 26.33
N SER A 109 3.44 6.07 25.82
CA SER A 109 4.51 5.11 26.12
C SER A 109 5.86 5.76 25.90
N GLU A 110 6.91 5.25 26.56
CA GLU A 110 8.27 5.78 26.41
C GLU A 110 8.78 5.71 24.95
N PRO A 111 8.60 4.62 24.18
CA PRO A 111 9.05 4.56 22.79
C PRO A 111 8.34 5.54 21.87
N ALA A 112 7.03 5.73 22.06
CA ALA A 112 6.20 6.64 21.26
C ALA A 112 6.45 8.11 21.59
N GLU A 113 6.67 8.45 22.87
CA GLU A 113 7.07 9.82 23.24
C GLU A 113 8.45 10.15 22.66
N THR A 114 9.40 9.21 22.71
CA THR A 114 10.71 9.40 22.09
C THR A 114 10.58 9.66 20.58
N LEU A 115 9.76 8.86 19.87
CA LEU A 115 9.49 9.05 18.44
C LEU A 115 8.88 10.42 18.14
N LEU A 116 7.90 10.84 18.96
CA LEU A 116 7.24 12.13 18.81
C LEU A 116 8.23 13.29 19.01
N GLN A 117 9.11 13.21 20.01
CA GLN A 117 10.13 14.24 20.24
C GLN A 117 11.13 14.31 19.07
N ASP A 118 11.54 13.17 18.53
CA ASP A 118 12.41 13.12 17.36
C ASP A 118 11.73 13.76 16.13
N PHE A 119 10.47 13.43 15.87
CA PHE A 119 9.66 14.03 14.81
C PHE A 119 9.57 15.56 14.94
N LEU A 120 9.20 16.06 16.13
CA LEU A 120 9.06 17.49 16.39
C LEU A 120 10.39 18.24 16.29
N ARG A 121 11.48 17.63 16.76
CA ARG A 121 12.84 18.18 16.66
C ARG A 121 13.28 18.35 15.22
N ILE A 122 13.13 17.32 14.39
CA ILE A 122 13.49 17.37 12.96
C ILE A 122 12.67 18.45 12.27
N ARG A 123 11.35 18.46 12.49
CA ARG A 123 10.45 19.42 11.87
C ARG A 123 10.72 20.87 12.30
N GLY A 124 10.98 21.11 13.58
CA GLY A 124 11.35 22.43 14.09
C GLY A 124 12.70 22.93 13.56
N GLY A 125 13.61 22.01 13.26
CA GLY A 125 14.90 22.29 12.63
C GLY A 125 14.82 22.64 11.13
N SER A 126 13.76 22.25 10.43
CA SER A 126 13.59 22.46 8.98
C SER A 126 13.74 23.95 8.61
N SER A 127 14.46 24.27 7.53
CA SER A 127 14.68 25.65 7.07
C SER A 127 13.44 26.29 6.45
N ASP A 128 12.39 25.51 6.16
CA ASP A 128 11.14 26.00 5.60
C ASP A 128 10.29 26.74 6.65
N LYS A 129 10.10 28.04 6.44
CA LYS A 129 9.32 28.91 7.32
C LYS A 129 7.83 28.53 7.36
N THR A 130 7.28 27.97 6.29
CA THR A 130 5.88 27.57 6.21
C THR A 130 5.59 26.38 7.12
N MET A 131 6.50 25.40 7.17
CA MET A 131 6.43 24.26 8.08
C MET A 131 6.51 24.66 9.55
N ARG A 132 7.36 25.62 9.89
CA ARG A 132 7.50 26.14 11.26
C ARG A 132 6.25 26.90 11.72
N SER A 133 5.52 27.53 10.80
CA SER A 133 4.30 28.28 11.11
C SER A 133 3.03 27.43 11.16
N ASN A 134 3.06 26.22 10.60
CA ASN A 134 1.89 25.35 10.57
C ASN A 134 1.70 24.73 11.97
N GLN A 135 0.68 25.19 12.69
CA GLN A 135 0.38 24.69 14.04
C GLN A 135 -0.21 23.27 13.93
N ILE A 136 0.56 22.28 14.37
CA ILE A 136 0.11 20.88 14.43
C ILE A 136 -0.56 20.68 15.78
N GLU A 137 -1.77 20.11 15.77
CA GLU A 137 -2.40 19.63 16.99
C GLU A 137 -1.74 18.31 17.42
N ILE A 138 -1.14 18.28 18.61
CA ILE A 138 -0.56 17.07 19.19
C ILE A 138 -1.55 16.48 20.18
N GLU A 139 -1.98 15.25 19.93
CA GLU A 139 -2.87 14.50 20.81
C GLU A 139 -2.12 13.29 21.38
N ARG A 140 -2.12 13.14 22.71
CA ARG A 140 -1.59 11.95 23.38
C ARG A 140 -2.75 11.02 23.71
N LEU A 141 -2.66 9.80 23.23
CA LEU A 141 -3.68 8.78 23.37
C LEU A 141 -3.24 7.76 24.42
N PRO A 142 -4.11 7.33 25.34
CA PRO A 142 -3.76 6.34 26.35
C PRO A 142 -3.18 5.07 25.73
N GLY A 143 -2.02 4.63 26.24
CA GLY A 143 -1.42 3.36 25.88
C GLY A 143 -2.06 2.21 26.66
N GLY A 144 -2.31 1.08 26.00
CA GLY A 144 -2.66 -0.17 26.67
C GLY A 144 -1.45 -0.85 27.32
N LEU A 145 -1.69 -1.82 28.23
CA LEU A 145 -0.63 -2.67 28.76
C LEU A 145 -0.05 -3.54 27.63
N ALA A 146 1.18 -3.22 27.19
CA ALA A 146 1.92 -4.07 26.27
C ALA A 146 2.62 -5.18 27.06
N ILE A 147 2.08 -6.40 27.01
CA ILE A 147 2.78 -7.58 27.51
C ILE A 147 3.75 -8.00 26.42
N HIS A 148 5.06 -7.82 26.68
CA HIS A 148 6.11 -8.32 25.81
C HIS A 148 6.17 -9.84 25.92
N GLN A 149 5.27 -10.54 25.22
CA GLN A 149 5.45 -11.98 25.01
C GLN A 149 6.61 -12.11 24.02
N SER A 150 7.75 -12.60 24.51
CA SER A 150 8.75 -13.17 23.63
C SER A 150 8.08 -14.34 22.93
N SER A 151 7.50 -14.10 21.75
CA SER A 151 7.12 -15.16 20.85
C SER A 151 8.35 -16.06 20.67
N PRO A 152 8.19 -17.39 20.67
CA PRO A 152 9.30 -18.29 20.37
C PRO A 152 9.99 -17.76 19.12
N GLN A 153 11.33 -17.77 19.11
CA GLN A 153 12.12 -17.38 17.94
C GLN A 153 11.54 -18.12 16.74
N ASP A 154 10.74 -17.39 15.99
CA ASP A 154 10.07 -17.87 14.81
C ASP A 154 11.22 -18.11 13.83
N SER A 155 11.67 -19.36 13.75
CA SER A 155 12.82 -19.80 12.96
C SER A 155 12.44 -19.83 11.49
N TRP A 156 11.76 -18.79 11.02
CA TRP A 156 11.59 -18.55 9.60
C TRP A 156 12.97 -18.12 9.10
N GLN A 157 13.64 -19.03 8.39
CA GLN A 157 14.68 -18.65 7.45
C GLN A 157 14.03 -17.78 6.40
N GLU A 158 13.89 -16.48 6.68
CA GLU A 158 13.61 -15.50 5.64
C GLU A 158 14.79 -15.57 4.68
N SER A 159 14.52 -15.96 3.44
CA SER A 159 15.50 -15.78 2.37
C SER A 159 15.79 -14.28 2.29
N PRO A 160 17.05 -13.86 2.06
CA PRO A 160 17.34 -12.44 1.95
C PRO A 160 16.60 -11.90 0.73
N PHE A 161 15.46 -11.25 0.97
CA PHE A 161 14.73 -10.54 -0.06
C PHE A 161 15.58 -9.37 -0.55
N HIS A 162 15.59 -9.16 -1.85
CA HIS A 162 16.31 -8.06 -2.46
C HIS A 162 15.34 -6.93 -2.78
N TYR A 163 15.86 -5.70 -2.74
CA TYR A 163 15.15 -4.58 -3.36
C TYR A 163 15.19 -4.73 -4.88
N HIS A 164 14.11 -4.35 -5.54
CA HIS A 164 13.99 -4.41 -7.00
C HIS A 164 13.66 -3.04 -7.57
N SER A 165 14.35 -2.66 -8.65
CA SER A 165 14.07 -1.43 -9.38
C SER A 165 12.89 -1.55 -10.34
N SER A 166 12.48 -2.77 -10.72
CA SER A 166 11.36 -3.02 -11.63
C SER A 166 10.50 -4.17 -11.14
N ILE A 167 9.29 -3.84 -10.72
CA ILE A 167 8.36 -4.74 -10.01
C ILE A 167 7.00 -4.73 -10.71
N ALA A 168 6.35 -5.88 -10.76
CA ALA A 168 4.99 -6.02 -11.21
C ALA A 168 4.05 -6.50 -10.11
N VAL A 169 2.80 -6.04 -10.15
CA VAL A 169 1.66 -6.60 -9.41
C VAL A 169 0.43 -6.59 -10.32
N GLY A 170 -0.37 -7.65 -10.25
CA GLY A 170 -1.58 -7.80 -11.08
C GLY A 170 -2.83 -7.97 -10.22
N GLY A 171 -3.95 -7.43 -10.68
CA GLY A 171 -5.23 -7.58 -10.00
C GLY A 171 -6.39 -6.99 -10.78
N THR A 172 -7.62 -7.29 -10.35
CA THR A 172 -8.77 -6.54 -10.87
C THR A 172 -8.85 -5.16 -10.23
N PHE A 173 -8.53 -5.04 -8.94
CA PHE A 173 -8.66 -3.79 -8.18
C PHE A 173 -10.06 -3.17 -8.25
N ASP A 174 -11.08 -4.02 -8.37
CA ASP A 174 -12.49 -3.63 -8.32
C ASP A 174 -12.87 -3.31 -6.88
N HIS A 175 -13.46 -2.13 -6.67
CA HIS A 175 -13.81 -1.56 -5.38
C HIS A 175 -12.63 -1.64 -4.40
N LEU A 176 -11.65 -0.74 -4.56
CA LEU A 176 -10.37 -0.78 -3.86
C LEU A 176 -10.52 -0.88 -2.32
N HIS A 177 -10.44 -2.11 -1.79
CA HIS A 177 -10.60 -2.43 -0.38
C HIS A 177 -9.27 -2.69 0.34
N VAL A 178 -9.32 -2.94 1.65
CA VAL A 178 -8.11 -3.08 2.50
C VAL A 178 -7.17 -4.21 2.05
N GLY A 179 -7.69 -5.31 1.51
CA GLY A 179 -6.87 -6.36 0.88
C GLY A 179 -6.03 -5.87 -0.29
N HIS A 180 -6.61 -5.11 -1.23
CA HIS A 180 -5.85 -4.48 -2.30
C HIS A 180 -4.86 -3.44 -1.77
N LYS A 181 -5.26 -2.65 -0.77
CA LYS A 181 -4.38 -1.64 -0.14
C LYS A 181 -3.16 -2.30 0.50
N LEU A 182 -3.34 -3.42 1.21
CA LEU A 182 -2.24 -4.22 1.77
C LEU A 182 -1.33 -4.73 0.65
N LEU A 183 -1.88 -5.36 -0.40
CA LEU A 183 -1.10 -5.84 -1.54
C LEU A 183 -0.26 -4.73 -2.18
N LEU A 184 -0.85 -3.56 -2.41
CA LEU A 184 -0.18 -2.40 -3.02
C LEU A 184 0.88 -1.79 -2.08
N THR A 185 0.59 -1.66 -0.78
CA THR A 185 1.57 -1.22 0.22
C THR A 185 2.76 -2.18 0.28
N MET A 186 2.50 -3.49 0.35
CA MET A 186 3.55 -4.50 0.35
C MET A 186 4.35 -4.52 -0.96
N THR A 187 3.71 -4.22 -2.09
CA THR A 187 4.41 -4.07 -3.38
C THR A 187 5.38 -2.90 -3.38
N ALA A 188 4.93 -1.76 -2.85
CA ALA A 188 5.78 -0.58 -2.69
C ALA A 188 6.96 -0.82 -1.74
N LEU A 189 6.87 -1.74 -0.75
CA LEU A 189 7.98 -2.06 0.15
C LEU A 189 9.15 -2.75 -0.55
N VAL A 190 8.89 -3.47 -1.64
CA VAL A 190 9.90 -4.22 -2.40
C VAL A 190 10.73 -3.31 -3.32
N LEU A 191 10.20 -2.12 -3.61
CA LEU A 191 10.78 -1.18 -4.59
C LEU A 191 12.09 -0.56 -4.07
N ASP A 192 13.11 -0.54 -4.93
CA ASP A 192 14.29 0.33 -4.78
C ASP A 192 14.02 1.67 -5.49
N PRO A 193 13.74 2.77 -4.76
CA PRO A 193 13.43 4.05 -5.38
C PRO A 193 14.68 4.76 -5.93
N MET A 194 15.90 4.36 -5.53
CA MET A 194 17.15 5.08 -5.84
C MET A 194 18.02 4.35 -6.88
N SER A 195 17.45 3.38 -7.58
CA SER A 195 18.08 2.73 -8.73
C SER A 195 18.67 3.76 -9.70
N SER A 196 19.97 3.63 -10.00
CA SER A 196 20.69 4.51 -10.93
C SER A 196 20.11 4.52 -12.34
N HIS A 197 19.27 3.55 -12.68
CA HIS A 197 18.64 3.38 -13.97
C HIS A 197 17.15 3.77 -13.98
N GLY A 198 16.67 4.39 -12.90
CA GLY A 198 15.25 4.64 -12.66
C GLY A 198 14.56 3.44 -12.05
N ALA A 199 13.43 3.70 -11.39
CA ALA A 199 12.60 2.70 -10.75
C ALA A 199 11.25 2.62 -11.47
N CYS A 200 10.68 1.43 -11.59
CA CYS A 200 9.43 1.17 -12.28
C CYS A 200 8.51 0.24 -11.49
N LEU A 201 7.28 0.70 -11.27
CA LEU A 201 6.21 -0.09 -10.70
C LEU A 201 5.14 -0.33 -11.78
N THR A 202 4.94 -1.59 -12.16
CA THR A 202 3.97 -1.99 -13.18
C THR A 202 2.74 -2.60 -12.53
N ILE A 203 1.60 -1.91 -12.64
CA ILE A 203 0.31 -2.34 -12.11
C ILE A 203 -0.53 -2.89 -13.27
N GLY A 204 -0.68 -4.22 -13.33
CA GLY A 204 -1.57 -4.88 -14.27
C GLY A 204 -3.01 -4.86 -13.77
N ILE A 205 -3.89 -4.13 -14.45
CA ILE A 205 -5.31 -4.01 -14.12
C ILE A 205 -6.11 -4.80 -15.15
N THR A 206 -6.87 -5.80 -14.71
CA THR A 206 -7.62 -6.66 -15.65
C THR A 206 -8.61 -5.85 -16.49
N GLY A 207 -8.56 -6.03 -17.81
CA GLY A 207 -9.55 -5.48 -18.74
C GLY A 207 -10.86 -6.28 -18.72
N ASP A 208 -11.89 -5.73 -19.36
CA ASP A 208 -13.26 -6.26 -19.30
C ASP A 208 -13.41 -7.69 -19.85
N GLU A 209 -12.45 -8.12 -20.68
CA GLU A 209 -12.44 -9.44 -21.30
C GLU A 209 -12.26 -10.58 -20.30
N ILE A 210 -11.40 -10.39 -19.29
CA ILE A 210 -11.16 -11.37 -18.21
C ILE A 210 -12.34 -11.38 -17.21
N LEU A 211 -13.13 -10.31 -17.18
CA LEU A 211 -14.17 -10.07 -16.17
C LEU A 211 -15.56 -10.59 -16.57
N LYS A 212 -15.67 -11.22 -17.75
CA LYS A 212 -16.96 -11.61 -18.35
C LYS A 212 -17.83 -12.50 -17.46
N ASN A 213 -17.23 -13.31 -16.59
CA ASN A 213 -17.92 -14.30 -15.75
C ASN A 213 -18.03 -13.92 -14.26
N LYS A 214 -17.72 -12.67 -13.87
CA LYS A 214 -17.79 -12.29 -12.47
C LYS A 214 -19.24 -12.06 -12.00
N ASN A 215 -19.55 -12.48 -10.77
CA ASN A 215 -20.84 -12.25 -10.11
C ASN A 215 -21.13 -10.75 -9.93
N PHE A 216 -22.40 -10.32 -10.01
CA PHE A 216 -22.83 -8.92 -9.86
C PHE A 216 -22.04 -7.96 -10.76
N ARG A 217 -21.95 -8.30 -12.06
CA ARG A 217 -21.12 -7.58 -13.03
C ARG A 217 -21.62 -6.16 -13.30
N GLU A 218 -22.92 -5.95 -13.20
CA GLU A 218 -23.58 -4.66 -13.31
C GLU A 218 -23.06 -3.63 -12.30
N GLU A 219 -22.51 -4.09 -11.17
CA GLU A 219 -21.88 -3.27 -10.15
C GLU A 219 -20.34 -3.28 -10.24
N LEU A 220 -19.75 -3.72 -11.36
CA LEU A 220 -18.30 -3.72 -11.54
C LEU A 220 -17.83 -2.33 -11.98
N GLU A 221 -16.81 -1.79 -11.32
CA GLU A 221 -16.17 -0.54 -11.73
C GLU A 221 -15.50 -0.68 -13.12
N ASP A 222 -15.60 0.37 -13.93
CA ASP A 222 -14.93 0.39 -15.22
C ASP A 222 -13.40 0.51 -15.05
N PHE A 223 -12.65 0.31 -16.14
CA PHE A 223 -11.18 0.39 -16.06
C PHE A 223 -10.68 1.77 -15.58
N PRO A 224 -11.14 2.92 -16.13
CA PRO A 224 -10.74 4.23 -15.64
C PRO A 224 -10.96 4.43 -14.14
N GLU A 225 -12.11 4.02 -13.61
CA GLU A 225 -12.42 4.11 -12.17
C GLU A 225 -11.42 3.31 -11.33
N ARG A 226 -11.20 2.04 -11.69
CA ARG A 226 -10.23 1.17 -10.99
C ARG A 226 -8.81 1.70 -11.08
N GLN A 227 -8.42 2.19 -12.27
CA GLN A 227 -7.11 2.78 -12.51
C GLN A 227 -6.89 4.03 -11.64
N LEU A 228 -7.86 4.94 -11.60
CA LEU A 228 -7.79 6.16 -10.80
C LEU A 228 -7.78 5.86 -9.30
N ALA A 229 -8.55 4.86 -8.85
CA ALA A 229 -8.53 4.42 -7.45
C ALA A 229 -7.15 3.90 -7.03
N VAL A 230 -6.54 3.01 -7.83
CA VAL A 230 -5.19 2.49 -7.55
C VAL A 230 -4.14 3.60 -7.63
N GLN A 231 -4.25 4.50 -8.61
CA GLN A 231 -3.36 5.66 -8.74
C GLN A 231 -3.46 6.57 -7.53
N GLY A 232 -4.67 6.93 -7.10
CA GLY A 232 -4.90 7.77 -5.93
C GLY A 232 -4.29 7.18 -4.67
N PHE A 233 -4.45 5.86 -4.46
CA PHE A 233 -3.87 5.17 -3.32
C PHE A 233 -2.33 5.13 -3.36
N LEU A 234 -1.74 4.70 -4.48
CA LEU A 234 -0.28 4.60 -4.63
C LEU A 234 0.41 5.97 -4.50
N LEU A 235 -0.11 7.01 -5.16
CA LEU A 235 0.38 8.37 -4.98
C LEU A 235 0.16 8.86 -3.54
N GLY A 236 -0.92 8.44 -2.90
CA GLY A 236 -1.22 8.71 -1.50
C GLY A 236 -0.14 8.20 -0.55
N ILE A 237 0.33 6.96 -0.73
CA ILE A 237 1.33 6.35 0.17
C ILE A 237 2.78 6.64 -0.24
N LEU A 238 3.08 6.73 -1.54
CA LEU A 238 4.44 7.03 -2.04
C LEU A 238 4.74 8.52 -2.02
N GLY A 239 3.73 9.37 -2.22
CA GLY A 239 3.88 10.83 -2.17
C GLY A 239 4.22 11.38 -0.78
N LEU A 240 4.13 10.55 0.28
CA LEU A 240 4.63 10.88 1.62
C LEU A 240 6.16 10.89 1.71
N PHE A 241 6.85 10.29 0.73
CA PHE A 241 8.30 10.15 0.77
C PHE A 241 9.00 10.78 -0.43
N SER A 242 8.23 11.40 -1.32
CA SER A 242 8.74 12.28 -2.36
C SER A 242 8.75 13.72 -1.83
N LEU A 243 9.90 14.18 -1.34
CA LEU A 243 10.12 15.60 -1.01
C LEU A 243 9.91 16.42 -2.29
N SER A 244 8.98 17.39 -2.26
CA SER A 244 8.56 18.32 -3.33
C SER A 244 7.53 17.84 -4.36
N HIS A 245 6.24 18.13 -4.12
CA HIS A 245 5.15 18.22 -5.10
C HIS A 245 5.03 17.08 -6.15
N VAL A 246 4.67 15.90 -5.63
CA VAL A 246 3.85 14.75 -6.11
C VAL A 246 3.80 14.32 -7.60
N LEU A 247 3.90 15.15 -8.63
CA LEU A 247 3.88 14.66 -10.04
C LEU A 247 4.62 15.63 -10.97
N ASP A 248 5.61 15.13 -11.72
CA ASP A 248 6.24 15.93 -12.78
C ASP A 248 5.41 15.86 -14.07
N THR A 249 4.78 14.70 -14.36
CA THR A 249 3.89 14.54 -15.51
C THR A 249 3.02 13.29 -15.34
N THR A 250 1.69 13.42 -15.51
CA THR A 250 0.83 12.28 -15.86
C THR A 250 0.81 12.19 -17.38
N ARG A 251 1.26 11.06 -17.94
CA ARG A 251 1.19 10.80 -19.37
C ARG A 251 0.17 9.71 -19.60
N HIS A 252 -0.96 10.08 -20.19
CA HIS A 252 -1.87 9.11 -20.77
C HIS A 252 -1.23 8.62 -22.06
N VAL A 253 -0.87 7.34 -22.10
CA VAL A 253 -0.31 6.71 -23.29
C VAL A 253 -1.43 5.85 -23.85
N GLU A 254 -2.19 6.40 -24.80
CA GLU A 254 -3.03 5.56 -25.66
C GLU A 254 -2.10 4.71 -26.52
N SER A 255 -1.70 3.56 -25.98
CA SER A 255 -0.83 2.62 -26.66
C SER A 255 -1.61 1.99 -27.83
N THR A 256 -1.08 2.14 -29.04
CA THR A 256 -1.42 1.30 -30.19
C THR A 256 -0.69 -0.07 -30.15
N SER A 257 -0.05 -0.39 -29.03
CA SER A 257 0.63 -1.66 -28.78
C SER A 257 -0.37 -2.77 -28.42
N PRO A 258 0.00 -4.06 -28.51
CA PRO A 258 -0.91 -5.18 -28.26
C PRO A 258 -1.53 -5.27 -26.85
N HIS A 259 -1.29 -4.31 -25.96
CA HIS A 259 -1.58 -4.37 -24.52
C HIS A 259 -2.70 -3.42 -24.03
N GLY A 260 -3.61 -2.97 -24.90
CA GLY A 260 -4.75 -2.14 -24.48
C GLY A 260 -4.36 -0.77 -23.90
N ARG A 261 -5.15 -0.24 -22.95
CA ARG A 261 -4.96 1.09 -22.36
C ARG A 261 -3.78 1.12 -21.39
N GLU A 262 -3.01 2.20 -21.42
CA GLU A 262 -1.88 2.42 -20.52
C GLU A 262 -1.83 3.86 -19.97
N VAL A 263 -1.54 4.00 -18.68
CA VAL A 263 -1.39 5.31 -18.02
C VAL A 263 -0.08 5.31 -17.26
N HIS A 264 0.72 6.37 -17.38
CA HIS A 264 2.00 6.52 -16.68
C HIS A 264 2.00 7.73 -15.77
N ASN A 265 2.48 7.55 -14.54
CA ASN A 265 2.86 8.63 -13.65
C ASN A 265 4.37 8.58 -13.41
N THR A 266 5.07 9.67 -13.67
CA THR A 266 6.50 9.80 -13.30
C THR A 266 6.62 10.79 -12.15
N LEU A 267 7.20 10.31 -11.05
CA LEU A 267 7.51 11.10 -9.86
C LEU A 267 8.88 11.76 -10.03
N LYS A 268 9.12 12.86 -9.29
CA LYS A 268 10.42 13.55 -9.30
C LYS A 268 11.59 12.72 -8.81
N SER A 269 11.31 11.69 -8.01
CA SER A 269 12.31 10.69 -7.63
C SER A 269 12.84 9.88 -8.82
N GLY A 270 12.22 9.97 -10.00
CA GLY A 270 12.51 9.12 -11.14
C GLY A 270 11.71 7.81 -11.15
N LEU A 271 10.86 7.59 -10.14
CA LEU A 271 9.93 6.46 -10.12
C LEU A 271 8.84 6.63 -11.19
N THR A 272 8.71 5.65 -12.07
CA THR A 272 7.62 5.55 -13.03
C THR A 272 6.62 4.48 -12.60
N ILE A 273 5.37 4.86 -12.41
CA ILE A 273 4.26 3.94 -12.14
C ILE A 273 3.47 3.77 -13.44
N LYS A 274 3.40 2.54 -13.95
CA LYS A 274 2.65 2.17 -15.15
C LYS A 274 1.38 1.44 -14.74
N TYR A 275 0.22 1.91 -15.20
CA TYR A 275 -1.05 1.21 -15.07
C TYR A 275 -1.40 0.63 -16.43
N VAL A 276 -1.37 -0.69 -16.54
CA VAL A 276 -1.47 -1.42 -17.81
C VAL A 276 -2.74 -2.25 -17.79
N GLU A 277 -3.59 -2.11 -18.81
CA GLU A 277 -4.71 -3.01 -19.01
C GLU A 277 -4.23 -4.41 -19.41
N ILE A 278 -4.63 -5.46 -18.68
CA ILE A 278 -4.22 -6.84 -18.98
C ILE A 278 -5.40 -7.69 -19.44
N PHE A 279 -5.17 -8.50 -20.46
CA PHE A 279 -6.16 -9.41 -21.07
C PHE A 279 -5.80 -10.89 -20.90
N ASP A 280 -4.65 -11.18 -20.30
CA ASP A 280 -4.22 -12.51 -19.90
C ASP A 280 -3.56 -12.51 -18.51
N PRO A 281 -3.45 -13.67 -17.83
CA PRO A 281 -2.89 -13.75 -16.48
C PRO A 281 -1.42 -13.36 -16.34
N CYS A 282 -0.64 -13.36 -17.42
CA CYS A 282 0.78 -13.01 -17.37
C CYS A 282 1.01 -11.52 -17.65
N GLY A 283 0.23 -10.92 -18.56
CA GLY A 283 0.32 -9.51 -18.88
C GLY A 283 1.76 -9.06 -19.19
N PRO A 284 2.23 -7.90 -18.68
CA PRO A 284 3.54 -7.36 -19.04
C PRO A 284 4.72 -8.21 -18.56
N THR A 285 4.53 -9.13 -17.61
CA THR A 285 5.62 -9.94 -17.02
C THR A 285 6.29 -10.91 -18.01
N ILE A 286 5.68 -11.14 -19.17
CA ILE A 286 6.25 -11.96 -20.25
C ILE A 286 6.54 -11.16 -21.52
N THR A 287 6.40 -9.83 -21.48
CA THR A 287 6.70 -8.92 -22.59
C THR A 287 7.69 -7.82 -22.23
N ASP A 288 7.93 -7.60 -20.94
CA ASP A 288 8.98 -6.73 -20.39
C ASP A 288 9.97 -7.60 -19.57
N ASP A 289 11.18 -7.77 -20.10
CA ASP A 289 12.23 -8.58 -19.46
C ASP A 289 12.97 -7.82 -18.35
N LEU A 290 12.78 -6.49 -18.26
CA LEU A 290 13.34 -5.65 -17.20
C LEU A 290 12.65 -5.86 -15.86
N ILE A 291 11.43 -6.40 -15.86
CA ILE A 291 10.73 -6.78 -14.61
C ILE A 291 11.53 -7.90 -13.94
N THR A 292 11.86 -7.70 -12.67
CA THR A 292 12.69 -8.64 -11.88
C THR A 292 11.97 -9.24 -10.68
N ALA A 293 10.87 -8.62 -10.24
CA ALA A 293 10.03 -9.15 -9.18
C ALA A 293 8.54 -9.07 -9.50
N LEU A 294 7.79 -10.00 -8.89
CA LEU A 294 6.34 -10.11 -9.02
C LEU A 294 5.73 -10.26 -7.62
N VAL A 295 4.83 -9.34 -7.27
CA VAL A 295 4.07 -9.40 -6.02
C VAL A 295 2.66 -9.92 -6.32
N LEU A 296 2.21 -10.90 -5.55
CA LEU A 296 0.93 -11.60 -5.74
C LEU A 296 0.21 -11.72 -4.41
N SER A 297 -1.12 -11.77 -4.45
CA SER A 297 -1.88 -12.23 -3.28
C SER A 297 -1.78 -13.75 -3.14
N ALA A 298 -2.03 -14.28 -1.94
CA ALA A 298 -2.12 -15.72 -1.70
C ALA A 298 -3.13 -16.41 -2.65
N GLU A 299 -4.23 -15.73 -3.00
CA GLU A 299 -5.22 -16.20 -3.98
C GLU A 299 -4.65 -16.44 -5.39
N THR A 300 -3.57 -15.73 -5.73
CA THR A 300 -2.94 -15.77 -7.06
C THR A 300 -1.57 -16.43 -7.06
N ARG A 301 -1.21 -17.17 -5.98
CA ARG A 301 0.07 -17.90 -5.84
C ARG A 301 0.40 -18.75 -7.07
N GLY A 302 -0.58 -19.48 -7.62
CA GLY A 302 -0.39 -20.31 -8.82
C GLY A 302 0.01 -19.51 -10.06
N GLY A 303 -0.38 -18.24 -10.16
CA GLY A 303 -0.03 -17.35 -11.27
C GLY A 303 1.47 -17.06 -11.36
N GLY A 304 2.17 -16.96 -10.23
CA GLY A 304 3.62 -16.71 -10.21
C GLY A 304 4.43 -17.85 -10.84
N GLN A 305 4.02 -19.09 -10.60
CA GLN A 305 4.63 -20.26 -11.23
C GLN A 305 4.43 -20.24 -12.75
N VAL A 306 3.20 -19.97 -13.21
CA VAL A 306 2.86 -19.89 -14.64
C VAL A 306 3.67 -18.79 -15.35
N VAL A 307 3.85 -17.64 -14.72
CA VAL A 307 4.70 -16.56 -15.25
C VAL A 307 6.14 -17.02 -15.40
N ASN A 308 6.71 -17.63 -14.36
CA ASN A 308 8.10 -18.08 -14.37
C ASN A 308 8.35 -19.23 -15.35
N ASP A 309 7.39 -20.14 -15.54
CA ASP A 309 7.42 -21.15 -16.60
C ASP A 309 7.54 -20.51 -17.98
N LYS A 310 6.66 -19.55 -18.31
CA LYS A 310 6.69 -18.84 -19.60
C LYS A 310 7.95 -18.00 -19.79
N ARG A 311 8.49 -17.40 -18.73
CA ARG A 311 9.77 -16.65 -18.80
C ARG A 311 10.93 -17.59 -19.11
N ARG A 312 10.97 -18.78 -18.51
CA ARG A 312 11.99 -19.80 -18.81
C ARG A 312 11.90 -20.31 -20.25
N GLU A 313 10.70 -20.51 -20.78
CA GLU A 313 10.48 -20.86 -22.19
C GLU A 313 11.05 -19.80 -23.15
N LYS A 314 11.04 -18.53 -22.74
CA LYS A 314 11.63 -17.40 -23.48
C LYS A 314 13.14 -17.21 -23.24
N GLY A 315 13.75 -18.02 -22.37
CA GLY A 315 15.15 -17.86 -21.97
C GLY A 315 15.40 -16.67 -21.03
N TRP A 316 14.37 -16.13 -20.38
CA TRP A 316 14.48 -15.04 -19.42
C TRP A 316 14.66 -15.56 -18.00
N SER A 317 15.28 -14.75 -17.15
CA SER A 317 15.39 -15.03 -15.71
C SER A 317 14.01 -15.09 -15.05
N ALA A 318 13.85 -16.05 -14.13
CA ALA A 318 12.68 -16.12 -13.28
C ALA A 318 12.58 -14.85 -12.40
N LEU A 319 11.36 -14.40 -12.14
CA LEU A 319 11.06 -13.32 -11.22
C LEU A 319 11.18 -13.82 -9.77
N GLU A 320 11.71 -12.97 -8.90
CA GLU A 320 11.56 -13.12 -7.45
C GLU A 320 10.09 -12.87 -7.09
N VAL A 321 9.43 -13.85 -6.45
CA VAL A 321 8.00 -13.80 -6.17
C VAL A 321 7.77 -13.46 -4.70
N PHE A 322 7.03 -12.40 -4.46
CA PHE A 322 6.61 -11.96 -3.12
C PHE A 322 5.13 -12.28 -2.95
N GLU A 323 4.80 -13.06 -1.93
CA GLU A 323 3.43 -13.42 -1.65
C GLU A 323 2.87 -12.58 -0.51
N VAL A 324 1.69 -12.01 -0.75
CA VAL A 324 0.92 -11.24 0.22
C VAL A 324 -0.30 -12.02 0.69
N ASP A 325 -0.31 -12.45 1.94
CA ASP A 325 -1.44 -13.09 2.59
C ASP A 325 -2.28 -12.06 3.34
N VAL A 326 -3.50 -11.83 2.83
CA VAL A 326 -4.46 -10.89 3.42
C VAL A 326 -5.25 -11.54 4.56
N LEU A 327 -5.29 -12.87 4.63
CA LEU A 327 -6.19 -13.66 5.49
C LEU A 327 -5.50 -14.11 6.78
N ASP A 328 -4.20 -14.37 6.74
CA ASP A 328 -3.49 -15.04 7.85
C ASP A 328 -2.95 -14.09 8.93
N ALA A 329 -3.33 -12.81 8.89
CA ALA A 329 -2.94 -11.83 9.91
C ALA A 329 -3.52 -12.13 11.32
N GLY A 330 -4.33 -13.17 11.47
CA GLY A 330 -5.17 -13.41 12.65
C GLY A 330 -4.80 -14.59 13.55
N GLU A 331 -3.85 -15.48 13.21
CA GLU A 331 -3.73 -16.75 13.95
C GLU A 331 -3.08 -16.69 15.35
N ALA A 332 -2.58 -15.53 15.79
CA ALA A 332 -1.78 -15.43 17.02
C ALA A 332 -2.56 -15.14 18.32
N TYR A 333 -3.86 -14.87 18.29
CA TYR A 333 -4.66 -14.63 19.52
C TYR A 333 -5.91 -15.52 19.55
N GLY A 334 -5.97 -16.40 20.54
CA GLY A 334 -6.97 -17.46 20.67
C GLY A 334 -8.41 -16.99 20.89
N ASP A 335 -9.32 -17.78 20.32
CA ASP A 335 -10.62 -18.19 20.87
C ASP A 335 -11.84 -17.21 20.88
N SER A 336 -12.01 -16.39 19.84
CA SER A 336 -13.31 -15.77 19.50
C SER A 336 -13.57 -15.73 17.99
N ARG A 337 -13.37 -16.88 17.34
CA ARG A 337 -12.85 -16.99 15.96
C ARG A 337 -13.83 -16.94 14.79
N ASN A 338 -15.15 -16.84 14.96
CA ASN A 338 -16.05 -16.98 13.80
C ASN A 338 -16.65 -15.65 13.31
N GLN A 339 -17.30 -14.84 14.15
CA GLN A 339 -18.02 -13.66 13.64
C GLN A 339 -17.11 -12.49 13.20
N THR A 340 -15.99 -12.27 13.89
CA THR A 340 -15.06 -11.18 13.55
C THR A 340 -14.29 -11.47 12.27
N GLU A 341 -13.91 -12.74 12.09
CA GLU A 341 -13.24 -13.23 10.89
C GLU A 341 -14.18 -13.12 9.69
N ASP A 342 -15.43 -13.59 9.80
CA ASP A 342 -16.44 -13.47 8.75
C ASP A 342 -16.70 -12.00 8.35
N LYS A 343 -16.76 -11.09 9.33
CA LYS A 343 -16.91 -9.65 9.07
C LYS A 343 -15.71 -9.08 8.33
N PHE A 344 -14.48 -9.43 8.71
CA PHE A 344 -13.26 -8.99 8.03
C PHE A 344 -13.17 -9.55 6.61
N GLN A 345 -13.42 -10.85 6.44
CA GLN A 345 -13.46 -11.54 5.15
C GLN A 345 -14.45 -10.87 4.18
N SER A 346 -15.64 -10.55 4.67
CA SER A 346 -16.66 -9.86 3.87
C SER A 346 -16.30 -8.42 3.48
N LYS A 347 -15.28 -7.83 4.13
CA LYS A 347 -14.75 -6.49 3.89
C LYS A 347 -13.52 -6.54 2.97
N ILE A 348 -12.98 -7.71 2.64
CA ILE A 348 -11.84 -7.85 1.72
C ILE A 348 -12.20 -8.56 0.41
N SER A 349 -13.49 -8.79 0.18
CA SER A 349 -14.00 -9.46 -1.01
C SER A 349 -14.73 -8.47 -1.93
N SER A 350 -14.15 -8.16 -3.09
CA SER A 350 -14.82 -7.36 -4.13
C SER A 350 -16.17 -7.95 -4.56
N THR A 351 -16.34 -9.28 -4.49
CA THR A 351 -17.62 -9.93 -4.79
C THR A 351 -18.69 -9.58 -3.75
N ASP A 352 -18.31 -9.50 -2.49
CA ASP A 352 -19.24 -9.14 -1.41
C ASP A 352 -19.60 -7.67 -1.42
N ILE A 353 -18.65 -6.81 -1.82
CA ILE A 353 -18.92 -5.40 -2.06
C ILE A 353 -19.98 -5.24 -3.14
N ARG A 354 -19.76 -5.83 -4.33
CA ARG A 354 -20.73 -5.77 -5.44
C ARG A 354 -22.11 -6.32 -5.07
N ARG A 355 -22.15 -7.42 -4.32
CA ARG A 355 -23.40 -7.98 -3.77
C ARG A 355 -24.16 -6.97 -2.92
N ARG A 356 -23.49 -6.29 -1.99
CA ARG A 356 -24.10 -5.27 -1.11
C ARG A 356 -24.60 -4.06 -1.89
N ILE A 357 -23.87 -3.63 -2.91
CA ILE A 357 -24.26 -2.51 -3.78
C ILE A 357 -25.55 -2.90 -4.51
N HIS A 358 -25.56 -4.05 -5.17
CA HIS A 358 -26.72 -4.57 -5.86
C HIS A 358 -27.96 -4.69 -4.95
N GLU A 359 -27.78 -5.21 -3.74
CA GLU A 359 -28.85 -5.33 -2.74
C GLU A 359 -29.39 -3.94 -2.33
N LYS A 360 -28.52 -2.95 -2.07
CA LYS A 360 -28.92 -1.58 -1.73
C LYS A 360 -29.66 -0.89 -2.89
N THR A 361 -29.17 -1.04 -4.11
CA THR A 361 -29.78 -0.44 -5.31
C THR A 361 -31.20 -0.97 -5.53
N ARG A 362 -31.45 -2.26 -5.26
CA ARG A 362 -32.79 -2.88 -5.40
C ARG A 362 -33.77 -2.54 -4.29
N HIS A 363 -33.32 -2.19 -3.09
CA HIS A 363 -34.20 -1.79 -1.98
C HIS A 363 -34.60 -0.30 -2.04
N ASN A 364 -33.93 0.50 -2.86
CA ASN A 364 -34.21 1.92 -3.07
C ASN A 364 -35.05 2.22 -4.34
N VAL A 365 -35.50 1.18 -5.05
CA VAL A 365 -36.44 1.23 -6.19
C VAL A 365 -37.73 0.56 -5.76
#